data_AF-A0A0D2LJH0-F1
#
_entry.id   AF-A0A0D2LJH0-F1
#
_cell.length_a   1.000
_cell.length_b   1.000
_cell.length_c   1.000
_cell.angle_alpha   90.00
_cell.angle_beta   90.00
_cell.angle_gamma   90.00
#
_symmetry.space_group_name_H-M   'P 1'
#
loop_
_entity.id
_entity.type
_entity.pdbx_description
1 polymer ?
#
loop_
_entity_poly.entity_id
_entity_poly.type
_entity_poly.pdbx_seq_one_letter_code
_entity_poly.pdbx_strand_id
1 'polypeptide(L)'
;MSTQNDTPEMGRFLRQIVENYLEEGQFESGIAILDQMRSPDHKPSIIHILHLIFISLHSSLHDTRLDESGTEPAYDSTALLLQSPRKIVKQSKSALILSPNTIVAAQRLLFSFISTNSPSDIAAALPHYPENEIRRQVSTEGETGARFGFDYFDSPIYNQSSALMNSRSVWEILKAGYTRRAMQVFGTPKARGKGKQSLKARGLGRESSFNTSAELEELDVVGEDSWFLLEWLVELFEKDAEIVQAQGLETFSSIT
;
A
#
# COMPACT_ATOMS: atom_id res chain seq x y z
N MET A 1 -20.26 -19.00 -23.08
CA MET A 1 -19.02 -18.20 -23.07
C MET A 1 -19.41 -16.76 -22.77
N SER A 2 -19.55 -16.41 -21.50
CA SER A 2 -19.75 -15.01 -21.12
C SER A 2 -18.42 -14.28 -21.35
N THR A 3 -18.43 -13.26 -22.19
CA THR A 3 -17.32 -12.34 -22.33
C THR A 3 -17.09 -11.72 -20.94
N GLN A 4 -15.93 -11.96 -20.35
CA GLN A 4 -15.48 -11.23 -19.17
C GLN A 4 -15.51 -9.74 -19.56
N ASN A 5 -16.51 -9.01 -19.11
CA ASN A 5 -16.56 -7.56 -19.26
C ASN A 5 -15.50 -7.03 -18.31
N ASP A 6 -14.28 -6.82 -18.81
CA ASP A 6 -13.21 -6.20 -18.05
C ASP A 6 -13.61 -4.75 -17.77
N THR A 7 -13.94 -4.47 -16.51
CA THR A 7 -14.29 -3.13 -16.06
C THR A 7 -13.10 -2.20 -16.32
N PRO A 8 -13.27 -1.09 -17.05
CA PRO A 8 -12.18 -0.19 -17.36
C PRO A 8 -11.59 0.41 -16.08
N GLU A 9 -10.27 0.59 -16.04
CA GLU A 9 -9.64 1.39 -14.99
C GLU A 9 -10.13 2.84 -15.08
N MET A 10 -10.23 3.50 -13.92
CA MET A 10 -10.46 4.94 -13.84
C MET A 10 -9.60 5.72 -14.85
N GLY A 11 -10.20 6.71 -15.51
CA GLY A 11 -9.53 7.50 -16.54
C GLY A 11 -8.23 8.15 -16.07
N ARG A 12 -7.22 8.22 -16.95
CA ARG A 12 -5.87 8.73 -16.64
C ARG A 12 -5.86 10.09 -15.94
N PHE A 13 -6.74 11.01 -16.35
CA PHE A 13 -6.82 12.35 -15.75
C PHE A 13 -7.27 12.31 -14.29
N LEU A 14 -8.30 11.51 -13.99
CA LEU A 14 -8.83 11.30 -12.65
C LEU A 14 -7.79 10.64 -11.74
N ARG A 15 -7.07 9.65 -12.29
CA ARG A 15 -5.93 9.02 -11.63
C ARG A 15 -4.85 10.04 -11.26
N GLN A 16 -4.42 10.85 -12.23
CA GLN A 16 -3.40 11.88 -12.02
C GLN A 16 -3.80 12.90 -10.93
N ILE A 17 -5.08 13.25 -10.83
CA ILE A 17 -5.55 14.15 -9.77
C ILE A 17 -5.28 13.55 -8.39
N VAL A 18 -5.73 12.31 -8.15
CA VAL A 18 -5.53 11.63 -6.87
C VAL A 18 -4.05 11.50 -6.56
N GLU A 19 -3.27 11.08 -7.56
CA GLU A 19 -1.82 10.95 -7.48
C GLU A 19 -1.13 12.25 -7.05
N ASN A 20 -1.49 13.40 -7.63
CA ASN A 20 -0.94 14.70 -7.24
C ASN A 20 -1.23 15.04 -5.77
N TYR A 21 -2.45 14.78 -5.27
CA TYR A 21 -2.78 15.00 -3.86
C TYR A 21 -1.94 14.12 -2.93
N LEU A 22 -1.73 12.86 -3.30
CA LEU A 22 -0.91 11.91 -2.53
C LEU A 22 0.59 12.25 -2.60
N GLU A 23 1.08 12.80 -3.71
CA GLU A 23 2.46 13.31 -3.85
C GLU A 23 2.70 14.53 -2.96
N GLU A 24 1.72 15.43 -2.88
CA GLU A 24 1.79 16.64 -2.06
C GLU A 24 1.58 16.37 -0.56
N GLY A 25 1.34 15.11 -0.15
CA GLY A 25 1.04 14.74 1.24
C GLY A 25 -0.36 15.17 1.70
N GLN A 26 -1.23 15.59 0.79
CA GLN A 26 -2.62 15.96 1.06
C GLN A 26 -3.51 14.71 1.04
N PHE A 27 -3.18 13.75 1.91
CA PHE A 27 -3.78 12.42 1.91
C PHE A 27 -5.31 12.45 2.09
N GLU A 28 -5.82 13.25 3.02
CA GLU A 28 -7.26 13.39 3.28
C GLU A 28 -8.03 13.87 2.03
N SER A 29 -7.51 14.88 1.34
CA SER A 29 -8.11 15.38 0.09
C SER A 29 -8.03 14.35 -1.03
N GLY A 30 -6.90 13.65 -1.17
CA GLY A 30 -6.74 12.57 -2.15
C GLY A 30 -7.73 11.43 -1.92
N ILE A 31 -7.93 11.01 -0.66
CA ILE A 31 -8.90 9.98 -0.27
C ILE A 31 -10.33 10.45 -0.53
N ALA A 32 -10.68 11.67 -0.16
CA ALA A 32 -12.02 12.22 -0.38
C ALA A 32 -12.37 12.28 -1.88
N ILE A 33 -11.40 12.67 -2.71
CA ILE A 33 -11.57 12.72 -4.17
C ILE A 33 -11.68 11.30 -4.74
N LEU A 34 -10.89 10.35 -4.23
CA LEU A 34 -10.98 8.94 -4.63
C LEU A 34 -12.35 8.31 -4.26
N ASP A 35 -12.92 8.65 -3.10
CA ASP A 35 -14.27 8.22 -2.71
C ASP A 35 -15.35 8.79 -3.64
N GLN A 36 -15.23 10.06 -4.03
CA GLN A 36 -16.15 10.68 -5.00
C GLN A 36 -16.11 10.04 -6.39
N MET A 37 -14.97 9.46 -6.78
CA MET A 37 -14.78 8.81 -8.08
C MET A 37 -15.18 7.34 -8.09
N ARG A 38 -15.55 6.77 -6.93
CA ARG A 38 -15.95 5.38 -6.81
C ARG A 38 -17.20 5.13 -7.66
N SER A 39 -17.14 4.09 -8.48
CA SER A 39 -18.20 3.72 -9.41
C SER A 39 -18.15 2.21 -9.65
N PRO A 40 -19.29 1.53 -9.82
CA PRO A 40 -19.30 0.13 -10.24
C PRO A 40 -18.79 -0.07 -11.68
N ASP A 41 -18.81 0.98 -12.50
CA ASP A 41 -18.43 0.92 -13.92
C ASP A 41 -16.92 1.15 -14.15
N HIS A 42 -16.18 1.56 -13.10
CA HIS A 42 -14.76 1.83 -13.19
C HIS A 42 -14.03 1.22 -11.99
N LYS A 43 -12.95 0.48 -12.24
CA LYS A 43 -12.12 -0.05 -11.16
C LYS A 43 -11.08 0.99 -10.69
N PRO A 44 -10.82 1.06 -9.38
CA PRO A 44 -9.77 1.92 -8.85
C PRO A 44 -8.40 1.42 -9.34
N SER A 45 -7.44 2.34 -9.45
CA SER A 45 -6.07 1.95 -9.75
C SER A 45 -5.49 1.11 -8.60
N ILE A 46 -4.75 0.05 -8.93
CA ILE A 46 -4.16 -0.86 -7.94
C ILE A 46 -3.26 -0.09 -6.96
N ILE A 47 -2.52 0.91 -7.45
CA ILE A 47 -1.65 1.72 -6.59
C ILE A 47 -2.44 2.52 -5.55
N HIS A 48 -3.66 2.97 -5.88
CA HIS A 48 -4.51 3.65 -4.92
C HIS A 48 -4.99 2.70 -3.82
N ILE A 49 -5.37 1.47 -4.16
CA ILE A 49 -5.73 0.46 -3.18
C ILE A 49 -4.54 0.14 -2.27
N LEU A 50 -3.33 0.03 -2.83
CA LEU A 50 -2.11 -0.16 -2.03
C LEU A 50 -1.84 1.00 -1.06
N HIS A 51 -1.99 2.24 -1.53
CA HIS A 51 -1.85 3.41 -0.67
C HIS A 51 -2.90 3.39 0.47
N LEU A 52 -4.15 3.06 0.16
CA LEU A 52 -5.21 2.96 1.17
C LEU A 52 -4.93 1.87 2.20
N ILE A 53 -4.52 0.67 1.75
CA ILE A 53 -4.13 -0.43 2.66
C ILE A 53 -2.99 0.02 3.56
N PHE A 54 -1.94 0.62 2.99
CA PHE A 54 -0.80 1.08 3.77
C PHE A 54 -1.18 2.16 4.80
N ILE A 55 -1.99 3.16 4.41
CA ILE A 55 -2.50 4.20 5.32
C ILE A 55 -3.33 3.56 6.44
N SER A 56 -4.20 2.61 6.10
CA SER A 56 -5.12 1.95 7.05
C SER A 56 -4.45 1.12 8.14
N LEU A 57 -3.18 0.72 7.94
CA LEU A 57 -2.38 -0.05 8.88
C LEU A 57 -1.72 0.79 10.00
N HIS A 58 -1.89 2.10 9.97
CA HIS A 58 -1.37 2.99 11.01
C HIS A 58 -2.40 3.20 12.13
N SER A 59 -1.91 3.58 13.30
CA SER A 59 -2.77 3.80 14.46
C SER A 59 -3.69 5.01 14.25
N SER A 60 -5.00 4.81 14.44
CA SER A 60 -6.00 5.88 14.38
C SER A 60 -6.08 6.71 15.66
N LEU A 61 -5.22 6.44 16.66
CA LEU A 61 -5.23 7.14 17.95
C LEU A 61 -4.40 8.42 17.95
N HIS A 62 -3.40 8.51 17.08
CA HIS A 62 -2.45 9.63 17.06
C HIS A 62 -1.94 9.90 15.64
N ASP A 63 -1.46 11.12 15.43
CA ASP A 63 -0.81 11.51 14.18
C ASP A 63 0.42 10.62 13.94
N THR A 64 0.49 10.02 12.75
CA THR A 64 1.62 9.16 12.36
C THR A 64 2.49 9.86 11.34
N ARG A 65 3.78 9.99 11.66
CA ARG A 65 4.79 10.54 10.76
C ARG A 65 5.35 9.46 9.84
N LEU A 66 5.27 9.68 8.53
CA LEU A 66 5.83 8.78 7.51
C LEU A 66 7.32 9.06 7.23
N ASP A 67 7.87 10.15 7.75
CA ASP A 67 9.28 10.44 7.70
C ASP A 67 10.05 9.68 8.79
N GLU A 68 10.87 8.73 8.35
CA GLU A 68 11.68 7.82 9.18
C GLU A 68 12.70 8.48 10.11
N SER A 69 12.85 9.80 10.12
CA SER A 69 13.97 10.39 10.84
C SER A 69 13.92 10.09 12.33
N GLY A 70 12.75 9.83 12.94
CA GLY A 70 12.55 9.41 14.34
C GLY A 70 13.08 10.40 15.40
N THR A 71 13.96 11.29 14.98
CA THR A 71 14.31 12.54 15.57
C THR A 71 13.24 13.49 15.10
N GLU A 72 12.47 13.99 16.07
CA GLU A 72 11.86 15.31 15.93
C GLU A 72 12.90 16.20 15.26
N PRO A 73 12.63 16.74 14.06
CA PRO A 73 13.53 17.67 13.44
C PRO A 73 13.73 18.77 14.49
N ALA A 74 14.91 18.80 15.09
CA ALA A 74 15.30 19.84 16.01
C ALA A 74 15.41 21.10 15.16
N TYR A 75 14.25 21.71 14.91
CA TYR A 75 14.13 22.95 14.18
C TYR A 75 14.71 23.99 15.11
N ASP A 76 15.98 24.29 14.90
CA ASP A 76 16.56 25.49 15.44
C ASP A 76 15.84 26.68 14.78
N SER A 77 14.87 27.24 15.50
CA SER A 77 14.05 28.36 15.05
C SER A 77 14.91 29.55 14.64
N THR A 78 16.11 29.69 15.24
CA THR A 78 17.06 30.74 14.88
C THR A 78 17.73 30.46 13.54
N ALA A 79 18.04 29.20 13.23
CA ALA A 79 18.58 28.80 11.94
C ALA A 79 17.56 28.94 10.81
N LEU A 80 16.26 28.71 11.07
CA LEU A 80 15.19 28.90 10.10
C LEU A 80 15.03 30.36 9.65
N LEU A 81 15.19 31.32 10.57
CA LEU A 81 15.11 32.76 10.25
C LEU A 81 16.24 33.23 9.32
N LEU A 82 17.36 32.50 9.28
CA LEU A 82 18.50 32.80 8.40
C LEU A 82 18.38 32.13 7.02
N GLN A 83 17.38 31.27 6.81
CA GLN A 83 17.20 30.58 5.54
C GLN A 83 16.37 31.42 4.56
N SER A 84 16.75 31.34 3.27
CA SER A 84 15.95 31.90 2.18
C SER A 84 14.52 31.35 2.22
N PRO A 85 13.47 32.17 1.97
CA PRO A 85 12.08 31.72 1.92
C PRO A 85 11.86 30.51 1.01
N ARG A 86 12.65 30.37 -0.07
CA ARG A 86 12.60 29.22 -0.98
C ARG A 86 13.01 27.89 -0.33
N LYS A 87 13.90 27.94 0.69
CA LYS A 87 14.30 26.76 1.47
C LYS A 87 13.25 26.42 2.53
N ILE A 88 12.63 27.44 3.14
CA ILE A 88 11.57 27.27 4.15
C ILE A 88 10.34 26.59 3.52
N VAL A 89 9.88 27.02 2.35
CA VAL A 89 8.74 26.39 1.65
C VAL A 89 9.02 24.92 1.28
N LYS A 90 10.29 24.59 1.00
CA LYS A 90 10.69 23.21 0.71
C LYS A 90 10.72 22.34 1.97
N GLN A 91 10.92 22.93 3.15
CA GLN A 91 10.87 22.26 4.45
C GLN A 91 9.43 22.18 5.00
N SER A 92 8.56 23.16 4.76
CA SER A 92 7.16 23.07 5.19
C SER A 92 6.37 21.99 4.42
N LYS A 93 6.82 21.62 3.22
CA LYS A 93 6.32 20.45 2.46
C LYS A 93 6.76 19.08 3.03
N SER A 94 7.54 19.03 4.13
CA SER A 94 8.26 17.80 4.51
C SER A 94 7.64 16.98 5.65
N ALA A 95 6.54 17.41 6.26
CA ALA A 95 5.88 16.61 7.29
C ALA A 95 4.79 15.77 6.65
N LEU A 96 5.16 14.55 6.23
CA LEU A 96 4.21 13.56 5.73
C LEU A 96 3.50 12.94 6.93
N ILE A 97 2.46 13.63 7.39
CA ILE A 97 1.69 13.23 8.57
C ILE A 97 0.38 12.60 8.12
N LEU A 98 0.12 11.39 8.60
CA LEU A 98 -1.18 10.75 8.55
C LEU A 98 -1.96 11.15 9.80
N SER A 99 -2.99 11.97 9.63
CA SER A 99 -3.91 12.27 10.72
C SER A 99 -4.82 11.06 11.01
N PRO A 100 -5.32 10.90 12.25
CA PRO A 100 -6.36 9.94 12.59
C PRO A 100 -7.54 9.94 11.61
N ASN A 101 -7.99 11.13 11.20
CA ASN A 101 -9.10 11.27 10.25
C ASN A 101 -8.75 10.70 8.87
N THR A 102 -7.52 10.92 8.41
CA THR A 102 -7.02 10.34 7.14
C THR A 102 -7.04 8.81 7.19
N ILE A 103 -6.59 8.24 8.31
CA ILE A 103 -6.55 6.79 8.52
C ILE A 103 -7.98 6.22 8.51
N VAL A 104 -8.89 6.80 9.29
CA VAL A 104 -10.30 6.39 9.34
C VAL A 104 -11.00 6.57 7.99
N ALA A 105 -10.67 7.62 7.24
CA ALA A 105 -11.21 7.84 5.89
C ALA A 105 -10.72 6.76 4.91
N ALA A 106 -9.44 6.40 4.95
CA ALA A 106 -8.90 5.30 4.14
C ALA A 106 -9.57 3.97 4.47
N GLN A 107 -9.73 3.69 5.77
CA GLN A 107 -10.43 2.53 6.29
C GLN A 107 -11.87 2.44 5.76
N ARG A 108 -12.67 3.50 5.90
CA ARG A 108 -14.04 3.55 5.37
C ARG A 108 -14.07 3.36 3.85
N LEU A 109 -13.14 3.98 3.13
CA LEU A 109 -13.10 3.89 1.68
C LEU A 109 -12.78 2.46 1.20
N LEU A 110 -11.93 1.71 1.92
CA LEU A 110 -11.65 0.31 1.62
C LEU A 110 -12.92 -0.57 1.68
N PHE A 111 -13.74 -0.42 2.72
CA PHE A 111 -15.05 -1.11 2.80
C PHE A 111 -16.04 -0.61 1.74
N SER A 112 -16.08 0.71 1.50
CA SER A 112 -16.86 1.29 0.41
C SER A 112 -16.50 0.67 -0.95
N PHE A 113 -15.23 0.41 -1.23
CA PHE A 113 -14.82 -0.26 -2.47
C PHE A 113 -15.34 -1.70 -2.56
N ILE A 114 -15.35 -2.46 -1.47
CA ILE A 114 -15.97 -3.80 -1.46
C ILE A 114 -17.42 -3.68 -1.91
N SER A 115 -18.17 -2.70 -1.42
CA SER A 115 -19.59 -2.53 -1.77
C SER A 115 -19.83 -2.23 -3.27
N THR A 116 -18.93 -1.49 -3.92
CA THR A 116 -19.14 -1.00 -5.30
C THR A 116 -18.39 -1.76 -6.39
N ASN A 117 -17.26 -2.37 -6.09
CA ASN A 117 -16.39 -2.98 -7.08
C ASN A 117 -16.34 -4.50 -6.91
N SER A 118 -15.89 -5.20 -7.95
CA SER A 118 -15.69 -6.64 -7.87
C SER A 118 -14.56 -6.95 -6.86
N PRO A 119 -14.70 -7.95 -5.98
CA PRO A 119 -13.62 -8.38 -5.10
C PRO A 119 -12.32 -8.69 -5.85
N SER A 120 -12.43 -9.23 -7.08
CA SER A 120 -11.29 -9.52 -7.95
C SER A 120 -10.46 -8.28 -8.31
N ASP A 121 -11.13 -7.14 -8.53
CA ASP A 121 -10.46 -5.88 -8.91
C ASP A 121 -9.65 -5.31 -7.75
N ILE A 122 -10.18 -5.46 -6.53
CA ILE A 122 -9.56 -4.99 -5.29
C ILE A 122 -8.43 -5.95 -4.87
N ALA A 123 -8.70 -7.26 -4.93
CA ALA A 123 -7.74 -8.31 -4.56
C ALA A 123 -6.50 -8.33 -5.45
N ALA A 124 -6.55 -7.75 -6.66
CA ALA A 124 -5.38 -7.55 -7.51
C ALA A 124 -4.28 -6.71 -6.85
N ALA A 125 -4.64 -5.86 -5.87
CA ALA A 125 -3.69 -5.08 -5.08
C ALA A 125 -3.07 -5.85 -3.90
N LEU A 126 -3.49 -7.10 -3.65
CA LEU A 126 -2.99 -7.88 -2.52
C LEU A 126 -1.75 -8.69 -2.89
N PRO A 127 -0.89 -9.01 -1.91
CA PRO A 127 0.18 -9.98 -2.11
C PRO A 127 -0.40 -11.32 -2.52
N HIS A 128 0.24 -11.94 -3.52
CA HIS A 128 -0.18 -13.23 -4.04
C HIS A 128 0.65 -14.35 -3.44
N TYR A 129 0.01 -15.48 -3.15
CA TYR A 129 0.72 -16.68 -2.72
C TYR A 129 1.72 -17.15 -3.80
N PRO A 130 2.95 -17.55 -3.40
CA PRO A 130 4.03 -17.89 -4.32
C PRO A 130 3.71 -19.09 -5.23
N GLU A 131 2.78 -19.97 -4.83
CA GLU A 131 2.30 -21.10 -5.65
C GLU A 131 1.69 -20.64 -6.98
N ASN A 132 1.13 -19.43 -7.02
CA ASN A 132 0.57 -18.84 -8.22
C ASN A 132 1.63 -18.22 -9.15
N GLU A 133 2.83 -17.89 -8.64
CA GLU A 133 3.91 -17.32 -9.46
C GLU A 133 4.44 -18.35 -10.48
N ILE A 134 4.55 -19.62 -10.08
CA ILE A 134 5.04 -20.69 -10.96
C ILE A 134 4.10 -20.85 -12.16
N ARG A 135 2.78 -20.71 -11.97
CA ARG A 135 1.80 -20.80 -13.05
C ARG A 135 1.84 -19.61 -14.01
N ARG A 136 2.15 -18.40 -13.52
CA ARG A 136 2.23 -17.19 -14.38
C ARG A 136 3.56 -17.06 -15.12
N GLN A 137 4.67 -17.55 -14.56
CA GLN A 137 5.98 -17.44 -15.22
C GLN A 137 6.06 -18.22 -16.54
N VAL A 138 5.23 -19.25 -16.72
CA VAL A 138 5.20 -20.05 -17.95
C VAL A 138 4.56 -19.30 -19.13
N SER A 139 3.80 -18.22 -18.89
CA SER A 139 3.07 -17.50 -19.94
C SER A 139 3.69 -16.16 -20.34
N THR A 140 4.83 -15.73 -19.77
CA THR A 140 5.43 -14.42 -20.06
C THR A 140 6.95 -14.47 -20.21
N GLU A 141 7.44 -15.36 -21.07
CA GLU A 141 8.84 -15.33 -21.53
C GLU A 141 9.05 -14.13 -22.48
N GLY A 142 9.25 -12.92 -21.94
CA GLY A 142 9.60 -11.77 -22.78
C GLY A 142 9.67 -10.41 -22.08
N GLU A 143 8.96 -10.20 -20.97
CA GLU A 143 8.91 -8.89 -20.30
C GLU A 143 9.72 -8.91 -19.00
N THR A 144 11.02 -8.71 -19.15
CA THR A 144 11.93 -8.50 -18.01
C THR A 144 11.63 -7.16 -17.34
N GLY A 145 11.03 -7.19 -16.14
CA GLY A 145 11.46 -6.25 -15.10
C GLY A 145 10.42 -5.70 -14.12
N ALA A 146 9.12 -5.70 -14.44
CA ALA A 146 8.11 -5.16 -13.54
C ALA A 146 7.07 -6.23 -13.21
N ARG A 147 7.17 -6.85 -12.02
CA ARG A 147 6.17 -7.82 -11.50
C ARG A 147 4.75 -7.26 -11.49
N PHE A 148 4.65 -5.94 -11.46
CA PHE A 148 3.41 -5.20 -11.60
C PHE A 148 3.68 -4.05 -12.57
N GLY A 149 3.05 -4.06 -13.75
CA GLY A 149 3.25 -3.07 -14.81
C GLY A 149 2.65 -1.70 -14.48
N PHE A 150 2.85 -1.20 -13.26
CA PHE A 150 2.43 0.15 -12.88
C PHE A 150 3.53 1.14 -13.23
N ASP A 151 3.12 2.26 -13.84
CA ASP A 151 4.01 3.40 -14.02
C ASP A 151 4.57 3.84 -12.66
N TYR A 152 5.90 3.95 -12.58
CA TYR A 152 6.58 4.42 -11.39
C TYR A 152 6.07 5.82 -11.00
N PHE A 153 5.72 6.00 -9.73
CA PHE A 153 5.20 7.25 -9.21
C PHE A 153 6.04 7.73 -8.03
N ASP A 154 6.50 8.99 -8.06
CA ASP A 154 7.34 9.58 -7.00
C ASP A 154 6.48 10.12 -5.84
N SER A 155 5.51 9.32 -5.35
CA SER A 155 4.84 9.65 -4.09
C SER A 155 5.72 9.22 -2.92
N PRO A 156 5.79 10.02 -1.84
CA PRO A 156 6.52 9.63 -0.64
C PRO A 156 6.03 8.32 -0.01
N ILE A 157 4.74 7.99 -0.19
CA ILE A 157 4.15 6.76 0.33
C ILE A 157 4.30 5.58 -0.64
N TYR A 158 4.57 5.84 -1.93
CA TYR A 158 4.62 4.82 -2.98
C TYR A 158 5.59 3.68 -2.65
N ASN A 159 6.82 4.02 -2.24
CA ASN A 159 7.83 3.00 -1.91
C ASN A 159 7.41 2.18 -0.69
N GLN A 160 6.78 2.82 0.30
CA GLN A 160 6.34 2.18 1.53
C GLN A 160 5.12 1.27 1.28
N SER A 161 4.16 1.72 0.47
CA SER A 161 3.01 0.90 0.07
C SER A 161 3.40 -0.23 -0.89
N SER A 162 4.39 0.00 -1.76
CA SER A 162 4.93 -1.05 -2.63
C SER A 162 5.62 -2.16 -1.83
N ALA A 163 6.03 -1.89 -0.58
CA ALA A 163 6.52 -2.91 0.34
C ALA A 163 5.49 -4.00 0.61
N LEU A 164 4.19 -3.65 0.60
CA LEU A 164 3.09 -4.60 0.76
C LEU A 164 3.22 -5.75 -0.23
N MET A 165 3.51 -5.43 -1.50
CA MET A 165 3.63 -6.40 -2.58
C MET A 165 4.84 -7.33 -2.46
N ASN A 166 5.80 -7.00 -1.58
CA ASN A 166 6.95 -7.87 -1.29
C ASN A 166 6.64 -8.90 -0.20
N SER A 167 5.47 -8.82 0.44
CA SER A 167 5.01 -9.81 1.42
C SER A 167 4.66 -11.12 0.72
N ARG A 168 4.90 -12.27 1.36
CA ARG A 168 4.60 -13.59 0.78
C ARG A 168 3.11 -13.91 0.76
N SER A 169 2.36 -13.29 1.68
CA SER A 169 0.92 -13.44 1.79
C SER A 169 0.32 -12.19 2.44
N VAL A 170 -1.00 -12.03 2.30
CA VAL A 170 -1.78 -11.00 3.00
C VAL A 170 -1.63 -11.09 4.52
N TRP A 171 -1.44 -12.30 5.06
CA TRP A 171 -1.31 -12.53 6.50
C TRP A 171 -0.01 -11.99 7.08
N GLU A 172 1.05 -11.85 6.28
CA GLU A 172 2.29 -11.24 6.76
C GLU A 172 2.13 -9.74 7.04
N ILE A 173 1.24 -9.07 6.31
CA ILE A 173 0.93 -7.64 6.49
C ILE A 173 0.24 -7.40 7.84
N LEU A 174 -0.53 -8.37 8.33
CA LEU A 174 -1.28 -8.26 9.58
C LEU A 174 -0.41 -8.40 10.84
N LYS A 175 0.83 -8.86 10.73
CA LYS A 175 1.69 -9.13 11.90
C LYS A 175 2.07 -7.85 12.62
N ALA A 176 2.17 -7.92 13.94
CA ALA A 176 2.66 -6.81 14.76
C ALA A 176 3.99 -6.23 14.22
N GLY A 177 4.09 -4.90 14.22
CA GLY A 177 5.26 -4.15 13.75
C GLY A 177 5.51 -4.18 12.24
N TYR A 178 4.56 -4.65 11.41
CA TYR A 178 4.74 -4.70 9.96
C TYR A 178 5.05 -3.31 9.37
N THR A 179 4.25 -2.29 9.67
CA THR A 179 4.43 -0.93 9.18
C THR A 179 5.79 -0.36 9.56
N ARG A 180 6.20 -0.52 10.83
CA ARG A 180 7.53 -0.12 11.32
C ARG A 180 8.65 -0.77 10.51
N ARG A 181 8.56 -2.08 10.24
CA ARG A 181 9.55 -2.81 9.44
C ARG A 181 9.53 -2.38 7.97
N ALA A 182 8.35 -2.18 7.39
CA ALA A 182 8.19 -1.72 6.01
C ALA A 182 8.80 -0.32 5.83
N MET A 183 8.56 0.59 6.77
CA MET A 183 9.19 1.90 6.80
C MET A 183 10.72 1.78 6.84
N GLN A 184 11.28 0.94 7.74
CA GLN A 184 12.74 0.75 7.87
C GLN A 184 13.44 0.26 6.61
N VAL A 185 12.76 -0.57 5.80
CA VAL A 185 13.33 -1.14 4.58
C VAL A 185 13.16 -0.21 3.38
N PHE A 186 12.02 0.49 3.29
CA PHE A 186 11.61 1.23 2.10
C PHE A 186 11.49 2.76 2.33
N GLY A 187 11.97 3.24 3.47
CA GLY A 187 11.94 4.65 3.82
C GLY A 187 12.74 5.54 2.87
N THR A 188 12.34 6.81 2.81
CA THR A 188 12.86 7.71 1.79
C THR A 188 14.39 7.89 1.92
N PRO A 189 15.16 7.72 0.83
CA PRO A 189 16.63 7.67 0.89
C PRO A 189 17.31 9.00 1.27
N LYS A 190 16.55 10.10 1.48
CA LYS A 190 17.09 11.44 1.74
C LYS A 190 17.93 11.55 3.02
N ALA A 191 17.77 10.64 3.98
CA ALA A 191 18.56 10.65 5.23
C ALA A 191 19.85 9.81 5.17
N ARG A 192 20.04 8.95 4.16
CA ARG A 192 21.29 8.20 4.01
C ARG A 192 22.37 9.11 3.42
N GLY A 193 23.07 9.81 4.33
CA GLY A 193 24.19 10.67 4.01
C GLY A 193 25.22 10.00 3.08
N LYS A 194 25.95 10.84 2.32
CA LYS A 194 26.96 10.52 1.29
C LYS A 194 28.10 9.54 1.67
N GLY A 195 28.06 8.88 2.82
CA GLY A 195 29.05 7.89 3.24
C GLY A 195 28.67 6.48 2.82
N LYS A 196 29.40 5.94 1.83
CA LYS A 196 29.38 4.56 1.31
C LYS A 196 28.34 4.27 0.21
N GLN A 197 28.66 4.81 -0.97
CA GLN A 197 28.42 4.09 -2.22
C GLN A 197 29.05 2.68 -2.18
N SER A 198 28.47 1.76 -2.95
CA SER A 198 29.00 0.41 -3.24
C SER A 198 28.69 -0.60 -2.13
N LEU A 199 27.71 -1.51 -2.27
CA LEU A 199 27.59 -2.49 -3.34
C LEU A 199 26.14 -2.95 -3.53
N LYS A 200 25.73 -3.07 -4.81
CA LYS A 200 24.62 -3.88 -5.34
C LYS A 200 23.17 -3.36 -5.19
N ALA A 201 22.88 -2.28 -5.94
CA ALA A 201 21.55 -1.99 -6.49
C ALA A 201 21.22 -2.85 -7.73
N ARG A 202 21.60 -4.13 -7.74
CA ARG A 202 21.21 -5.11 -8.77
C ARG A 202 20.88 -6.41 -8.07
N GLY A 203 19.60 -6.51 -7.71
CA GLY A 203 19.03 -7.67 -7.04
C GLY A 203 18.08 -7.25 -5.94
N LEU A 204 16.90 -6.72 -6.31
CA LEU A 204 15.66 -6.96 -5.57
C LEU A 204 15.30 -8.47 -5.66
N GLY A 205 16.30 -9.32 -5.44
CA GLY A 205 16.21 -10.76 -5.49
C GLY A 205 15.71 -11.24 -4.16
N ARG A 206 14.39 -11.37 -4.06
CA ARG A 206 13.65 -12.54 -3.55
C ARG A 206 13.96 -13.09 -2.15
N GLU A 207 14.87 -12.53 -1.37
CA GLU A 207 15.28 -13.10 -0.07
C GLU A 207 15.32 -12.10 1.09
N SER A 208 14.82 -10.88 0.91
CA SER A 208 14.45 -10.03 2.05
C SER A 208 13.08 -10.43 2.61
N SER A 209 12.79 -11.74 2.70
CA SER A 209 11.86 -12.17 3.74
C SER A 209 12.48 -11.76 5.05
N PHE A 210 11.75 -11.02 5.87
CA PHE A 210 12.16 -10.62 7.22
C PHE A 210 12.62 -11.88 7.98
N ASN A 211 13.91 -12.23 7.87
CA ASN A 211 14.47 -13.47 8.37
C ASN A 211 14.59 -13.29 9.88
N THR A 212 13.52 -13.70 10.55
CA THR A 212 13.32 -14.42 11.82
C THR A 212 14.54 -14.71 12.70
N SER A 213 15.47 -13.76 12.80
CA SER A 213 16.65 -13.79 13.68
C SER A 213 16.57 -12.74 14.78
N ALA A 214 15.61 -11.81 14.70
CA ALA A 214 15.17 -11.03 15.83
C ALA A 214 14.26 -11.92 16.68
N GLU A 215 14.88 -12.46 17.74
CA GLU A 215 14.35 -12.80 19.07
C GLU A 215 12.88 -13.21 19.20
N LEU A 216 12.66 -14.22 20.03
CA LEU A 216 11.38 -14.74 20.51
C LEU A 216 10.52 -13.68 21.25
N GLU A 217 10.31 -12.50 20.67
CA GLU A 217 9.17 -11.66 21.04
C GLU A 217 7.92 -12.48 20.76
N GLU A 218 7.03 -12.57 21.76
CA GLU A 218 5.67 -13.08 21.59
C GLU A 218 5.01 -12.31 20.44
N LEU A 219 5.16 -12.83 19.23
CA LEU A 219 4.58 -12.24 18.05
C LEU A 219 3.09 -12.50 18.13
N ASP A 220 2.36 -11.51 18.62
CA ASP A 220 0.92 -11.44 18.40
C ASP A 220 0.66 -11.71 16.92
N VAL A 221 -0.23 -12.69 16.68
CA VAL A 221 -0.54 -13.19 15.34
C VAL A 221 -1.04 -12.05 14.44
N VAL A 222 -1.72 -11.07 15.06
CA VAL A 222 -2.26 -9.86 14.44
C VAL A 222 -1.86 -8.66 15.29
N GLY A 223 -1.28 -7.63 14.67
CA GLY A 223 -0.92 -6.39 15.35
C GLY A 223 -2.15 -5.59 15.79
N GLU A 224 -2.01 -4.81 16.86
CA GLU A 224 -3.10 -3.99 17.43
C GLU A 224 -3.77 -3.07 16.40
N ASP A 225 -2.99 -2.41 15.54
CA ASP A 225 -3.51 -1.52 14.50
C ASP A 225 -3.97 -2.27 13.23
N SER A 226 -3.83 -3.61 13.18
CA SER A 226 -4.11 -4.43 11.98
C SER A 226 -5.47 -5.14 12.01
N TRP A 227 -6.22 -5.05 13.11
CA TRP A 227 -7.55 -5.67 13.24
C TRP A 227 -8.54 -5.18 12.19
N PHE A 228 -8.52 -3.88 11.89
CA PHE A 228 -9.32 -3.31 10.81
C PHE A 228 -9.06 -4.00 9.47
N LEU A 229 -7.78 -4.21 9.12
CA LEU A 229 -7.43 -4.81 7.83
C LEU A 229 -7.83 -6.29 7.78
N LEU A 230 -7.75 -7.00 8.91
CA LEU A 230 -8.25 -8.37 9.01
C LEU A 230 -9.76 -8.44 8.71
N GLU A 231 -10.55 -7.58 9.35
CA GLU A 231 -12.00 -7.50 9.12
C GLU A 231 -12.32 -7.21 7.65
N TRP A 232 -11.61 -6.24 7.07
CA TRP A 232 -11.75 -5.91 5.65
C TRP A 232 -11.37 -7.08 4.71
N LEU A 233 -10.29 -7.81 5.01
CA LEU A 233 -9.89 -8.99 4.23
C LEU A 233 -10.95 -10.10 4.30
N VAL A 234 -11.54 -10.32 5.47
CA VAL A 234 -12.62 -11.29 5.64
C VAL A 234 -13.82 -10.90 4.79
N GLU A 235 -14.31 -9.65 4.89
CA GLU A 235 -15.45 -9.20 4.09
C GLU A 235 -15.18 -9.29 2.58
N LEU A 236 -13.96 -8.95 2.14
CA LEU A 236 -13.54 -9.07 0.75
C LEU A 236 -13.61 -10.52 0.25
N PHE A 237 -13.11 -11.48 1.03
CA PHE A 237 -13.10 -12.89 0.66
C PHE A 237 -14.47 -13.55 0.76
N GLU A 238 -15.29 -13.18 1.73
CA GLU A 238 -16.67 -13.64 1.83
C GLU A 238 -17.48 -13.21 0.61
N LYS A 239 -17.37 -11.94 0.22
CA LYS A 239 -18.04 -11.42 -0.97
C LYS A 239 -17.57 -12.11 -2.26
N ASP A 240 -16.26 -12.40 -2.37
CA ASP A 240 -15.73 -13.16 -3.50
C ASP A 240 -16.33 -14.57 -3.55
N ALA A 241 -16.38 -15.26 -2.41
CA ALA A 241 -16.96 -16.59 -2.29
C ALA A 241 -18.45 -16.62 -2.65
N GLU A 242 -19.23 -15.63 -2.23
CA GLU A 242 -20.64 -15.47 -2.59
C GLU A 242 -20.83 -15.34 -4.10
N ILE A 243 -20.00 -14.53 -4.78
CA ILE A 243 -20.05 -14.33 -6.23
C ILE A 243 -19.71 -15.65 -6.95
N VAL A 244 -18.67 -16.36 -6.50
CA VAL A 244 -18.27 -17.66 -7.06
C VAL A 244 -19.39 -18.70 -6.90
N GLN A 245 -20.03 -18.75 -5.72
CA GLN A 245 -21.15 -19.63 -5.44
C GLN A 245 -22.38 -19.31 -6.30
N ALA A 246 -22.70 -18.02 -6.48
CA ALA A 246 -23.82 -17.58 -7.32
C ALA A 246 -23.60 -17.92 -8.81
N GLN A 247 -22.35 -18.02 -9.25
CA GLN A 247 -21.99 -18.46 -10.61
C GLN A 247 -22.05 -19.98 -10.78
N GLY A 248 -22.33 -20.75 -9.73
CA GLY A 248 -22.39 -22.21 -9.77
C GLY A 248 -21.01 -22.86 -9.98
N LEU A 249 -19.93 -22.13 -9.73
CA LEU A 249 -18.58 -22.70 -9.70
C LEU A 249 -18.44 -23.45 -8.38
N GLU A 250 -18.31 -24.78 -8.47
CA GLU A 250 -18.12 -25.62 -7.28
C GLU A 250 -16.85 -25.18 -6.55
N THR A 251 -16.99 -24.81 -5.28
CA THR A 251 -15.85 -24.59 -4.41
C THR A 251 -15.16 -25.94 -4.19
N PHE A 252 -13.83 -25.97 -4.27
CA PHE A 252 -12.99 -27.19 -4.21
C PHE A 252 -13.07 -27.97 -2.87
N SER A 253 -14.10 -27.75 -2.04
CA SER A 253 -14.30 -28.45 -0.75
C SER A 253 -14.87 -29.86 -0.90
N SER A 254 -15.15 -30.34 -2.12
CA SER A 254 -15.70 -31.68 -2.37
C SER A 254 -14.64 -32.76 -2.56
N ILE A 255 -13.55 -32.72 -1.77
CA ILE A 255 -12.58 -33.81 -1.69
C ILE A 255 -12.60 -34.34 -0.25
N THR A 256 -13.62 -35.17 0.02
CA THR A 256 -13.66 -36.14 1.13
C THR A 256 -12.91 -37.40 0.77
#